data_AF-A0A3S8ZS88-F1
#
_entry.id   AF-A0A3S8ZS88-F1
#
_cell.length_a   1.000
_cell.length_b   1.000
_cell.length_c   1.000
_cell.angle_alpha   90.00
_cell.angle_beta   90.00
_cell.angle_gamma   90.00
#
_symmetry.space_group_name_H-M   'P 1'
#
loop_
_entity.id
_entity.type
_entity.pdbx_description
1 polymer ?
#
loop_
_entity_poly.entity_id
_entity_poly.type
_entity_poly.pdbx_seq_one_letter_code
_entity_poly.pdbx_strand_id
1 'polypeptide(L)' 'MITTDNDATIPFSLTKSLSQPLDARFLIIKNDGRFLLDEGFDSLPVVPDELNRVFQRAKAETQP' A
#
# COMPACT_ATOMS: atom_id res chain seq x y z
N MET A 1 2.88 -0.18 3.13
CA MET A 1 2.63 1.19 2.66
C MET A 1 2.31 1.13 1.18
N ILE A 2 1.14 1.64 0.79
CA ILE A 2 0.63 1.63 -0.59
C ILE A 2 0.63 3.08 -1.07
N THR A 3 1.16 3.32 -2.27
CA THR A 3 1.24 4.65 -2.87
C THR A 3 1.09 4.56 -4.38
N THR A 4 0.79 5.67 -5.04
CA THR A 4 0.93 5.80 -6.49
C THR A 4 2.17 6.64 -6.82
N ASP A 5 2.70 6.46 -8.03
CA ASP A 5 3.84 7.25 -8.51
C ASP A 5 3.44 8.60 -9.13
N ASN A 6 2.14 8.82 -9.35
CA ASN A 6 1.58 10.01 -9.98
C ASN A 6 0.55 10.77 -9.13
N ASP A 7 0.49 10.53 -7.82
CA ASP A 7 -0.33 11.32 -6.89
C ASP A 7 0.08 12.81 -6.94
N ALA A 8 -0.83 13.66 -7.43
CA ALA A 8 -0.60 15.10 -7.55
C ALA A 8 -0.71 15.87 -6.22
N THR A 9 -1.25 15.23 -5.17
CA THR A 9 -1.43 15.80 -3.83
C THR A 9 -0.30 15.40 -2.88
N ILE A 10 0.10 14.12 -2.90
CA ILE A 10 1.15 13.58 -2.04
C ILE A 10 2.34 13.17 -2.91
N PRO A 11 3.48 13.87 -2.83
CA PRO A 11 4.66 13.53 -3.64
C PRO A 11 5.14 12.10 -3.36
N PHE A 12 5.40 11.34 -4.44
CA PHE A 12 5.94 9.99 -4.34
C PHE A 12 7.21 9.91 -3.46
N SER A 13 8.09 10.90 -3.56
CA SER A 13 9.31 10.98 -2.73
C SER A 13 9.01 11.02 -1.23
N LEU A 14 7.97 11.74 -0.80
CA LEU A 14 7.55 11.80 0.60
C LEU A 14 7.08 10.44 1.08
N THR A 15 6.24 9.77 0.28
CA THR A 15 5.74 8.44 0.61
C THR A 15 6.89 7.43 0.72
N LYS A 16 7.86 7.47 -0.20
CA LYS A 16 9.04 6.61 -0.17
C LYS A 16 9.94 6.87 1.05
N SER A 17 10.10 8.12 1.46
CA SER A 17 10.88 8.46 2.66
C SER A 17 10.21 7.97 3.95
N LEU A 18 8.87 7.98 4.01
CA LEU A 18 8.13 7.50 5.19
C LEU A 18 8.13 5.97 5.34
N SER A 19 8.27 5.22 4.25
CA SER A 19 8.26 3.76 4.33
C SER A 19 9.53 3.19 4.96
N GLN A 20 10.66 3.85 4.78
CA GLN A 20 11.96 3.43 5.28
C GLN A 20 12.03 3.30 6.81
N PRO A 21 11.66 4.32 7.62
CA PRO A 21 11.73 4.22 9.07
C PRO A 21 10.71 3.24 9.66
N LEU A 22 9.64 2.91 8.93
CA LEU A 22 8.59 2.01 9.41
C LEU A 22 8.88 0.52 9.11
N ASP A 23 10.00 0.21 8.46
CA ASP A 23 10.29 -1.12 7.87
C ASP A 23 9.08 -1.69 7.10
N ALA A 24 8.30 -0.78 6.51
CA ALA A 24 7.04 -1.14 5.88
C ALA A 24 7.32 -1.62 4.47
N ARG A 25 6.73 -2.76 4.08
CA ARG A 25 6.71 -3.18 2.67
C ARG A 25 6.12 -2.05 1.83
N PHE A 26 6.88 -1.59 0.84
CA PHE A 26 6.49 -0.47 -0.03
C PHE A 26 5.91 -1.02 -1.34
N LEU A 27 4.64 -0.73 -1.59
CA LEU A 27 3.90 -1.14 -2.77
C LEU A 27 3.55 0.09 -3.58
N ILE A 28 4.00 0.10 -4.83
CA ILE A 28 3.80 1.21 -5.76
C ILE A 28 2.81 0.75 -6.81
N ILE A 29 1.73 1.49 -6.97
CA ILE A 29 0.73 1.25 -8.00
C ILE A 29 0.89 2.32 -9.07
N LYS A 30 1.23 1.90 -10.29
CA LYS A 30 1.69 2.83 -11.34
C LYS A 30 0.51 3.51 -12.03
N ASN A 31 0.62 4.82 -12.23
CA ASN A 31 -0.33 5.64 -12.98
C ASN A 31 -1.77 5.68 -12.42
N ASP A 32 -1.96 5.37 -11.14
CA ASP A 32 -3.28 5.12 -10.55
C ASP A 32 -3.82 6.29 -9.70
N GLY A 33 -3.35 7.52 -9.92
CA GLY A 33 -3.96 8.71 -9.32
C GLY A 33 -3.79 8.74 -7.80
N ARG A 34 -4.89 8.87 -7.05
CA ARG A 34 -4.90 9.08 -5.58
C ARG A 34 -5.85 8.14 -4.85
N PHE A 35 -6.31 7.08 -5.53
CA PHE A 35 -7.28 6.13 -5.00
C PHE A 35 -8.62 6.78 -4.58
N LEU A 36 -9.08 7.79 -5.32
CA LEU A 36 -10.35 8.46 -5.03
C LEU A 36 -11.52 7.88 -5.83
N LEU A 37 -12.73 8.01 -5.28
CA LEU A 37 -13.96 7.55 -5.95
C LEU A 37 -14.19 8.24 -7.30
N ASP A 38 -13.88 9.53 -7.40
CA ASP A 38 -14.01 10.32 -8.64
C ASP A 38 -12.93 9.98 -9.69
N GLU A 39 -11.87 9.30 -9.28
CA GLU A 39 -10.83 8.72 -10.14
C GLU A 39 -11.14 7.26 -10.53
N GLY A 40 -12.30 6.73 -10.13
CA GLY A 40 -12.77 5.39 -10.50
C GLY A 40 -12.39 4.28 -9.52
N PHE A 41 -11.82 4.61 -8.35
CA PHE A 41 -11.46 3.64 -7.32
C PHE A 41 -12.65 3.37 -6.39
N ASP A 42 -13.61 2.58 -6.86
CA ASP A 42 -14.69 2.04 -6.03
C ASP A 42 -14.22 0.92 -5.07
N SER A 43 -13.04 0.37 -5.36
CA SER A 43 -12.41 -0.71 -4.63
C SER A 43 -10.90 -0.66 -4.79
N LEU A 44 -10.19 -1.17 -3.78
CA LEU A 44 -8.72 -1.26 -3.78
C LEU A 44 -8.30 -2.65 -3.28
N PRO A 45 -8.47 -3.72 -4.11
CA PRO A 45 -8.35 -5.12 -3.67
C PRO A 45 -6.96 -5.51 -3.17
N VAL A 46 -5.93 -4.77 -3.56
CA VAL A 46 -4.56 -4.94 -3.05
C VAL A 46 -4.46 -4.74 -1.54
N VAL A 47 -5.33 -3.91 -0.93
CA VAL A 47 -5.33 -3.68 0.53
C VAL A 47 -5.74 -4.95 1.29
N PRO A 48 -6.94 -5.55 1.06
CA PRO A 48 -7.32 -6.78 1.76
C PRO A 48 -6.39 -7.95 1.42
N ASP A 49 -5.85 -8.03 0.20
CA ASP A 49 -4.89 -9.09 -0.18
C ASP A 49 -3.60 -9.02 0.65
N GLU A 50 -3.04 -7.83 0.83
CA GLU A 50 -1.82 -7.64 1.62
C GLU A 50 -2.09 -7.81 3.11
N LEU A 51 -3.26 -7.37 3.60
CA LEU A 51 -3.67 -7.60 4.98
C LEU A 51 -3.79 -9.11 5.28
N ASN A 52 -4.40 -9.87 4.36
CA ASN A 52 -4.47 -11.33 4.46
C ASN A 52 -3.09 -11.96 4.49
N ARG A 53 -2.15 -11.53 3.65
CA ARG A 53 -0.76 -12.03 3.67
C ARG A 53 -0.08 -11.79 5.01
N VAL A 54 -0.26 -10.60 5.60
CA VAL A 54 0.27 -10.28 6.93
C VAL A 54 -0.30 -11.22 7.99
N PHE A 55 -1.62 -11.45 7.99
CA PHE A 55 -2.24 -12.38 8.93
C PHE A 55 -1.79 -13.83 8.75
N GLN A 56 -1.64 -14.31 7.52
CA GLN A 56 -1.15 -15.67 7.27
C GLN A 56 0.31 -15.83 7.74
N ARG A 57 1.15 -14.83 7.52
CA ARG A 57 2.54 -14.85 8.00
C ARG A 57 2.59 -14.87 9.52
N ALA A 58 1.85 -13.99 10.19
CA ALA A 58 1.79 -13.96 11.65
C ALA A 58 1.27 -15.29 12.23
N LYS A 59 0.29 -15.91 11.58
CA LYS A 59 -0.21 -17.23 11.97
C LYS A 59 0.85 -18.33 11.83
N ALA A 60 1.62 -18.33 10.74
CA ALA A 60 2.70 -19.30 10.53
C ALA A 60 3.84 -19.14 11.55
N GLU A 61 4.15 -17.91 11.96
CA GLU A 61 5.18 -17.60 12.96
C GLU A 61 4.75 -17.93 14.41
N THR A 62 3.45 -18.10 14.66
CA THR A 62 2.87 -18.34 16.00
C THR A 62 2.31 -19.75 16.18
N GLN A 63 2.28 -20.56 15.12
CA GLN A 63 1.96 -21.98 15.22
C GLN A 63 3.24 -22.77 15.59
N PRO A 64 3.21 -23.58 16.67
CA PRO A 64 4.36 -24.35 17.15
C PRO A 64 4.78 -25.48 16.21
#